data_AF-A0AAN5T5P3-F1
#
_entry.id   AF-A0AAN5T5P3-F1
#
_cell.length_a   1.000
_cell.length_b   1.000
_cell.length_c   1.000
_cell.angle_alpha   90.00
_cell.angle_beta   90.00
_cell.angle_gamma   90.00
#
_symmetry.space_group_name_H-M   'P 1'
#
loop_
_entity.id
_entity.type
_entity.pdbx_description
1 polymer ?
#
loop_
_entity_poly.entity_id
_entity_poly.type
_entity_poly.pdbx_seq_one_letter_code
_entity_poly.pdbx_strand_id
1 'polypeptide(L)'
;MSNVTIKPNFFILTGGPGSGKTSVLTALAQKGFLTVPEVGRKIIKEQQLIAGNAIHTGDRDAFLELMLRYSLEDYQQMQQEQTAVFFDRGIPDLYSYAKAFCHKENSQVNHAVEQYRYCQTVFLFPPWEEIYTNDRERQQDFREAMQTYMALKEGYQHCGYILIEVPLLPVEGRFNFILKILTQIVLADLKNEINQWLGVHENTPRINYGPCGVFAKLFFDAWNKRFTDKVHIVFILMKSHEECWHIALRLPTGELYDGGIGIHQDSDYGENYYIEEMIEYDHALLEKWSYGLDRVYPRYCPNFDKDKLQFLIQSHLDRIRTQRL
;
A
#
# COMPACT_ATOMS: atom_id res chain seq x y z
N MET A 1 -17.52 -15.55 -19.55
CA MET A 1 -17.15 -14.71 -18.39
C MET A 1 -15.63 -14.58 -18.44
N SER A 2 -15.12 -13.41 -18.80
CA SER A 2 -13.68 -13.18 -18.80
C SER A 2 -13.19 -13.14 -17.34
N ASN A 3 -12.17 -13.94 -17.01
CA ASN A 3 -11.62 -14.01 -15.67
C ASN A 3 -10.81 -12.74 -15.39
N VAL A 4 -11.32 -11.89 -14.51
CA VAL A 4 -10.59 -10.70 -14.02
C VAL A 4 -9.32 -11.18 -13.33
N THR A 5 -8.17 -10.71 -13.80
CA THR A 5 -6.86 -11.01 -13.22
C THR A 5 -6.49 -9.90 -12.25
N ILE A 6 -6.53 -10.19 -10.94
CA ILE A 6 -6.15 -9.24 -9.88
C ILE A 6 -4.75 -9.55 -9.38
N LYS A 7 -3.89 -8.54 -9.33
CA LYS A 7 -2.52 -8.60 -8.83
C LYS A 7 -2.31 -7.63 -7.67
N PRO A 8 -2.55 -8.05 -6.41
CA PRO A 8 -2.41 -7.19 -5.24
C PRO A 8 -0.95 -6.76 -4.99
N ASN A 9 0.02 -7.47 -5.57
CA ASN A 9 1.44 -7.15 -5.51
C ASN A 9 1.93 -6.21 -6.61
N PHE A 10 1.07 -5.77 -7.54
CA PHE A 10 1.43 -4.81 -8.59
C PHE A 10 1.02 -3.41 -8.19
N PHE A 11 1.99 -2.53 -7.98
CA PHE A 11 1.80 -1.14 -7.55
C PHE A 11 2.01 -0.19 -8.71
N ILE A 12 1.13 0.78 -8.86
CA ILE A 12 1.28 1.82 -9.89
C ILE A 12 1.80 3.09 -9.21
N LEU A 13 2.86 3.65 -9.79
CA LEU A 13 3.27 5.03 -9.58
C LEU A 13 2.83 5.84 -10.81
N THR A 14 1.87 6.73 -10.64
CA THR A 14 1.35 7.59 -11.73
C THR A 14 1.47 9.07 -11.36
N GLY A 15 1.35 9.94 -12.37
CA GLY A 15 1.46 11.39 -12.24
C GLY A 15 1.99 12.06 -13.50
N GLY A 16 1.85 13.39 -13.60
CA GLY A 16 2.35 14.17 -14.74
C GLY A 16 3.87 14.05 -14.94
N PRO A 17 4.41 14.47 -16.10
CA PRO A 17 5.85 14.64 -16.28
C PRO A 17 6.46 15.57 -15.22
N GLY A 18 7.75 15.42 -14.94
CA GLY A 18 8.45 16.28 -13.97
C GLY A 18 8.12 16.03 -12.49
N SER A 19 7.20 15.13 -12.14
CA SER A 19 6.83 14.87 -10.74
C SER A 19 7.86 14.06 -9.92
N GLY A 20 8.99 13.68 -10.51
CA GLY A 20 10.07 12.95 -9.85
C GLY A 20 9.81 11.45 -9.60
N LYS A 21 8.81 10.86 -10.27
CA LYS A 21 8.51 9.40 -10.21
C LYS A 21 9.71 8.53 -10.53
N THR A 22 10.39 8.82 -11.64
CA THR A 22 11.53 8.03 -12.14
C THR A 22 12.65 7.95 -11.11
N SER A 23 12.91 9.03 -10.36
CA SER A 23 13.91 9.02 -9.27
C SER A 23 13.52 8.09 -8.13
N VAL A 24 12.23 8.04 -7.76
CA VAL A 24 11.73 7.13 -6.72
C VAL A 24 11.74 5.68 -7.20
N LEU A 25 11.34 5.41 -8.45
CA LEU A 25 11.45 4.08 -9.06
C LEU A 25 12.89 3.60 -9.12
N THR A 26 13.84 4.48 -9.44
CA THR A 26 15.27 4.15 -9.41
C THR A 26 15.72 3.77 -8.00
N ALA A 27 15.28 4.50 -6.98
CA ALA A 27 15.59 4.17 -5.58
C ALA A 27 14.96 2.82 -5.16
N LEU A 28 13.73 2.54 -5.59
CA LEU A 28 13.09 1.23 -5.38
C LEU A 28 13.90 0.10 -6.02
N ALA A 29 14.29 0.25 -7.28
CA ALA A 29 15.10 -0.74 -8.00
C ALA A 29 16.45 -1.00 -7.30
N GLN A 30 17.13 0.07 -6.83
CA GLN A 30 18.38 -0.05 -6.07
C GLN A 30 18.23 -0.80 -4.74
N LYS A 31 17.01 -0.88 -4.19
CA LYS A 31 16.67 -1.63 -2.98
C LYS A 31 16.12 -3.03 -3.27
N GLY A 32 16.22 -3.49 -4.52
CA GLY A 32 15.89 -4.85 -4.94
C GLY A 32 14.44 -5.06 -5.36
N PHE A 33 13.62 -4.01 -5.40
CA PHE A 33 12.25 -4.12 -5.91
C PHE A 33 12.23 -4.23 -7.43
N LEU A 34 11.28 -4.99 -7.97
CA LEU A 34 11.04 -5.06 -9.40
C LEU A 34 10.34 -3.79 -9.87
N THR A 35 10.78 -3.24 -11.00
CA THR A 35 10.20 -2.05 -11.60
C THR A 35 9.95 -2.23 -13.09
N VAL A 36 8.82 -1.71 -13.58
CA VAL A 36 8.44 -1.71 -15.00
C VAL A 36 8.43 -0.27 -15.50
N PRO A 37 9.26 0.09 -16.51
CA PRO A 37 9.36 1.46 -17.01
C PRO A 37 8.15 1.87 -17.88
N GLU A 38 7.93 3.17 -18.06
CA GLU A 38 6.77 3.65 -18.82
C GLU A 38 6.88 3.30 -20.32
N VAL A 39 5.83 2.68 -20.87
CA VAL A 39 5.78 2.26 -22.28
C VAL A 39 5.85 3.44 -23.27
N GLY A 40 5.33 4.60 -22.88
CA GLY A 40 5.22 5.76 -23.77
C GLY A 40 6.57 6.28 -24.26
N ARG A 41 7.62 6.25 -23.40
CA ARG A 41 8.98 6.67 -23.81
C ARG A 41 9.59 5.70 -24.81
N LYS A 42 9.41 4.40 -24.60
CA LYS A 42 9.88 3.35 -25.51
C LYS A 42 9.25 3.53 -26.89
N ILE A 43 7.93 3.70 -26.95
CA ILE A 43 7.20 3.87 -28.22
C ILE A 43 7.64 5.14 -28.95
N ILE A 44 7.82 6.26 -28.26
CA ILE A 44 8.29 7.51 -28.90
C ILE A 44 9.66 7.28 -29.58
N LYS A 45 10.59 6.58 -28.92
CA LYS A 45 11.91 6.26 -29.49
C LYS A 45 11.78 5.36 -30.72
N GLU A 46 10.95 4.33 -30.64
CA GLU A 46 10.70 3.41 -31.77
C GLU A 46 10.07 4.13 -32.97
N GLN A 47 9.10 5.03 -32.74
CA GLN A 47 8.45 5.80 -33.80
C GLN A 47 9.40 6.80 -34.46
N GLN A 48 10.27 7.46 -33.69
CA GLN A 48 11.29 8.36 -34.24
C GLN A 48 12.25 7.63 -35.19
N LEU A 49 12.65 6.40 -34.88
CA LEU A 49 13.56 5.60 -35.71
C LEU A 49 12.97 5.25 -37.08
N ILE A 50 11.66 5.09 -37.17
CA ILE A 50 10.95 4.73 -38.42
C ILE A 50 10.26 5.92 -39.08
N ALA A 51 10.49 7.14 -38.58
CA ALA A 51 9.78 8.36 -38.98
C ALA A 51 8.24 8.21 -38.92
N GLY A 52 7.75 7.41 -37.96
CA GLY A 52 6.34 7.19 -37.70
C GLY A 52 5.71 8.36 -36.93
N ASN A 53 4.38 8.43 -36.94
CA ASN A 53 3.63 9.52 -36.32
C ASN A 53 2.76 9.08 -35.13
N ALA A 54 2.82 7.82 -34.68
CA ALA A 54 2.06 7.32 -33.54
C ALA A 54 2.68 7.78 -32.21
N ILE A 55 2.62 9.08 -31.95
CA ILE A 55 3.19 9.78 -30.79
C ILE A 55 2.20 10.80 -30.23
N HIS A 56 2.45 11.29 -29.02
CA HIS A 56 1.59 12.25 -28.32
C HIS A 56 1.32 13.59 -29.06
N THR A 57 2.18 13.98 -30.01
CA THR A 57 2.00 15.18 -30.88
C THR A 57 1.51 14.85 -32.29
N GLY A 58 1.29 13.57 -32.61
CA GLY A 58 0.87 13.08 -33.92
C GLY A 58 -0.45 12.32 -33.83
N ASP A 59 -0.46 11.09 -34.34
CA ASP A 59 -1.59 10.18 -34.24
C ASP A 59 -1.70 9.60 -32.82
N ARG A 60 -2.55 10.24 -32.01
CA ARG A 60 -2.77 9.87 -30.60
C ARG A 60 -3.57 8.59 -30.43
N ASP A 61 -4.44 8.26 -31.39
CA ASP A 61 -5.24 7.02 -31.34
C ASP A 61 -4.31 5.81 -31.61
N ALA A 62 -3.46 5.89 -32.63
CA ALA A 62 -2.43 4.87 -32.89
C ALA A 62 -1.42 4.77 -31.74
N PHE A 63 -1.04 5.89 -31.12
CA PHE A 63 -0.16 5.88 -29.94
C PHE A 63 -0.82 5.16 -28.75
N LEU A 64 -2.11 5.41 -28.50
CA LEU A 64 -2.88 4.74 -27.45
C LEU A 64 -2.95 3.22 -27.68
N GLU A 65 -3.18 2.77 -28.91
CA GLU A 65 -3.20 1.35 -29.25
C GLU A 65 -1.84 0.67 -28.98
N LEU A 66 -0.74 1.33 -29.35
CA LEU A 66 0.61 0.83 -29.04
C LEU A 66 0.87 0.78 -27.54
N MET A 67 0.49 1.83 -26.80
CA MET A 67 0.63 1.86 -25.33
C MET A 67 -0.17 0.75 -24.66
N LEU A 68 -1.39 0.50 -25.13
CA LEU A 68 -2.22 -0.60 -24.61
C LEU A 68 -1.55 -1.95 -24.84
N ARG A 69 -1.09 -2.21 -26.06
CA ARG A 69 -0.41 -3.46 -26.39
C ARG A 69 0.82 -3.70 -25.51
N TYR A 70 1.72 -2.72 -25.41
CA TYR A 70 2.94 -2.88 -24.58
C TYR A 70 2.62 -3.00 -23.09
N SER A 71 1.63 -2.26 -22.59
CA SER A 71 1.24 -2.35 -21.17
C SER A 71 0.67 -3.73 -20.82
N LEU A 72 -0.05 -4.36 -21.76
CA LEU A 72 -0.56 -5.72 -21.59
C LEU A 72 0.58 -6.76 -21.62
N GLU A 73 1.54 -6.60 -22.53
CA GLU A 73 2.74 -7.44 -22.60
C GLU A 73 3.55 -7.35 -21.29
N ASP A 74 3.81 -6.14 -20.79
CA ASP A 74 4.54 -5.92 -19.52
C ASP A 74 3.79 -6.52 -18.31
N TYR A 75 2.46 -6.36 -18.25
CA TYR A 75 1.64 -6.94 -17.20
C TYR A 75 1.69 -8.48 -17.20
N GLN A 76 1.59 -9.09 -18.39
CA GLN A 76 1.64 -10.54 -18.55
C GLN A 76 3.02 -11.10 -18.23
N GLN A 77 4.09 -10.40 -18.60
CA GLN A 77 5.47 -10.80 -18.28
C GLN A 77 5.70 -10.90 -16.77
N MET A 78 5.13 -9.98 -15.99
CA MET A 78 5.28 -9.96 -14.54
C MET A 78 4.29 -10.90 -13.83
N GLN A 79 3.36 -11.53 -14.55
CA GLN A 79 2.20 -12.21 -13.95
C GLN A 79 2.57 -13.35 -12.98
N GLN A 80 3.75 -13.95 -13.10
CA GLN A 80 4.19 -15.03 -12.19
C GLN A 80 4.91 -14.50 -10.94
N GLU A 81 5.24 -13.22 -10.91
CA GLU A 81 5.93 -12.61 -9.77
C GLU A 81 5.06 -12.58 -8.52
N GLN A 82 5.67 -12.95 -7.40
CA GLN A 82 5.06 -12.98 -6.06
C GLN A 82 5.57 -11.86 -5.15
N THR A 83 6.58 -11.11 -5.62
CA THR A 83 7.11 -9.93 -4.93
C THR A 83 6.42 -8.66 -5.45
N ALA A 84 6.61 -7.55 -4.73
CA ALA A 84 6.10 -6.25 -5.12
C ALA A 84 6.74 -5.82 -6.45
N VAL A 85 5.90 -5.47 -7.43
CA VAL A 85 6.31 -4.94 -8.73
C VAL A 85 5.77 -3.53 -8.89
N PHE A 86 6.65 -2.57 -9.14
CA PHE A 86 6.28 -1.16 -9.29
C PHE A 86 6.27 -0.72 -10.75
N PHE A 87 5.11 -0.33 -11.24
CA PHE A 87 4.90 0.12 -12.61
C PHE A 87 4.97 1.65 -12.70
N ASP A 88 5.83 2.17 -13.57
CA ASP A 88 5.81 3.57 -14.00
C ASP A 88 4.65 3.73 -14.99
N ARG A 89 3.49 4.11 -14.46
CA ARG A 89 2.18 4.08 -15.12
C ARG A 89 1.62 2.67 -15.31
N GLY A 90 0.29 2.56 -15.26
CA GLY A 90 -0.42 1.30 -15.50
C GLY A 90 -1.47 1.43 -16.60
N ILE A 91 -2.13 0.33 -16.92
CA ILE A 91 -3.24 0.31 -17.90
C ILE A 91 -4.32 1.38 -17.60
N PRO A 92 -4.68 1.69 -16.33
CA PRO A 92 -5.63 2.77 -16.05
C PRO A 92 -5.14 4.19 -16.41
N ASP A 93 -3.83 4.45 -16.54
CA ASP A 93 -3.34 5.70 -17.13
C ASP A 93 -3.90 5.89 -18.55
N LEU A 94 -4.05 4.79 -19.30
CA LEU A 94 -4.52 4.82 -20.69
C LEU A 94 -5.98 5.24 -20.81
N TYR A 95 -6.81 4.89 -19.83
CA TYR A 95 -8.19 5.38 -19.75
C TYR A 95 -8.22 6.90 -19.60
N SER A 96 -7.40 7.43 -18.68
CA SER A 96 -7.26 8.86 -18.45
C SER A 96 -6.75 9.59 -19.69
N TYR A 97 -5.73 9.02 -20.35
CA TYR A 97 -5.17 9.55 -21.60
C TYR A 97 -6.19 9.56 -22.74
N ALA A 98 -6.91 8.45 -22.94
CA ALA A 98 -7.92 8.32 -23.98
C ALA A 98 -9.02 9.37 -23.82
N LYS A 99 -9.54 9.51 -22.59
CA LYS A 99 -10.58 10.49 -22.27
C LYS A 99 -10.12 11.94 -22.51
N ALA A 100 -8.87 12.26 -22.20
CA ALA A 100 -8.36 13.62 -22.27
C ALA A 100 -7.88 14.04 -23.67
N PHE A 101 -7.30 13.11 -24.44
CA PHE A 101 -6.52 13.45 -25.63
C PHE A 101 -6.92 12.74 -26.92
N CYS A 102 -7.76 11.70 -26.84
CA CYS A 102 -8.22 10.94 -28.00
C CYS A 102 -9.64 11.34 -28.42
N HIS A 103 -9.98 11.07 -29.68
CA HIS A 103 -11.24 11.52 -30.28
C HIS A 103 -12.35 10.46 -30.23
N LYS A 104 -12.00 9.22 -29.85
CA LYS A 104 -12.91 8.07 -29.86
C LYS A 104 -12.90 7.38 -28.50
N GLU A 105 -14.08 6.94 -28.10
CA GLU A 105 -14.20 6.01 -26.98
C GLU A 105 -13.48 4.70 -27.33
N ASN A 106 -12.53 4.28 -26.49
CA ASN A 106 -11.71 3.11 -26.74
C ASN A 106 -12.21 1.92 -25.91
N SER A 107 -13.09 1.11 -26.52
CA SER A 107 -13.66 -0.08 -25.88
C SER A 107 -12.61 -1.11 -25.46
N GLN A 108 -11.46 -1.17 -26.15
CA GLN A 108 -10.37 -2.07 -25.79
C GLN A 108 -9.66 -1.64 -24.50
N VAL A 109 -9.43 -0.33 -24.32
CA VAL A 109 -8.87 0.22 -23.07
C VAL A 109 -9.83 -0.02 -21.91
N ASN A 110 -11.13 0.26 -22.10
CA ASN A 110 -12.14 0.03 -21.06
C ASN A 110 -12.15 -1.45 -20.63
N HIS A 111 -12.16 -2.37 -21.60
CA HIS A 111 -12.09 -3.79 -21.30
C HIS A 111 -10.79 -4.18 -20.59
N ALA A 112 -9.64 -3.67 -21.02
CA ALA A 112 -8.35 -3.97 -20.40
C ALA A 112 -8.28 -3.49 -18.94
N VAL A 113 -8.81 -2.30 -18.64
CA VAL A 113 -8.87 -1.75 -17.27
C VAL A 113 -9.71 -2.62 -16.33
N GLU A 114 -10.77 -3.25 -16.85
CA GLU A 114 -11.60 -4.18 -16.07
C GLU A 114 -10.93 -5.54 -15.88
N GLN A 115 -10.18 -6.03 -16.88
CA GLN A 115 -9.61 -7.38 -16.85
C GLN A 115 -8.25 -7.46 -16.16
N TYR A 116 -7.40 -6.44 -16.25
CA TYR A 116 -6.02 -6.45 -15.75
C TYR A 116 -5.89 -5.48 -14.57
N ARG A 117 -6.15 -6.00 -13.37
CA ARG A 117 -6.27 -5.22 -12.14
C ARG A 117 -5.00 -5.26 -11.31
N TYR A 118 -4.53 -4.08 -10.94
CA TYR A 118 -3.38 -3.87 -10.07
C TYR A 118 -3.81 -3.90 -8.60
N CYS A 119 -2.88 -3.66 -7.68
CA CYS A 119 -3.20 -3.31 -6.31
C CYS A 119 -4.21 -2.17 -6.31
N GLN A 120 -5.24 -2.26 -5.44
CA GLN A 120 -6.27 -1.23 -5.36
C GLN A 120 -5.69 0.14 -4.98
N THR A 121 -4.59 0.15 -4.22
CA THR A 121 -3.87 1.36 -3.83
C THR A 121 -2.89 1.78 -4.92
N VAL A 122 -3.00 3.04 -5.36
CA VAL A 122 -2.17 3.64 -6.40
C VAL A 122 -1.48 4.88 -5.86
N PHE A 123 -0.18 5.02 -6.13
CA PHE A 123 0.60 6.17 -5.72
C PHE A 123 0.52 7.27 -6.79
N LEU A 124 -0.13 8.37 -6.44
CA LEU A 124 -0.29 9.53 -7.31
C LEU A 124 0.76 10.59 -6.94
N PHE A 125 1.60 10.95 -7.89
CA PHE A 125 2.63 11.96 -7.72
C PHE A 125 2.09 13.33 -8.17
N PRO A 126 1.90 14.28 -7.25
CA PRO A 126 1.45 15.63 -7.59
C PRO A 126 2.48 16.37 -8.45
N PRO A 127 2.04 17.35 -9.28
CA PRO A 127 2.94 18.29 -9.94
C PRO A 127 3.76 19.02 -8.89
N TRP A 128 5.05 19.17 -9.14
CA TRP A 128 5.98 19.75 -8.17
C TRP A 128 6.87 20.78 -8.86
N GLU A 129 6.50 22.06 -8.73
CA GLU A 129 7.14 23.17 -9.44
C GLU A 129 8.63 23.32 -9.09
N GLU A 130 8.98 23.13 -7.81
CA GLU A 130 10.35 23.32 -7.30
C GLU A 130 11.37 22.34 -7.89
N ILE A 131 10.93 21.15 -8.33
CA ILE A 131 11.78 20.17 -9.01
C ILE A 131 11.48 20.07 -10.51
N TYR A 132 10.61 20.95 -11.02
CA TYR A 132 10.19 20.91 -12.41
C TYR A 132 11.32 21.38 -13.31
N THR A 133 12.10 20.43 -13.78
CA THR A 133 13.08 20.66 -14.85
C THR A 133 12.47 20.22 -16.16
N ASN A 134 12.60 21.03 -17.21
CA ASN A 134 12.18 20.65 -18.56
C ASN A 134 12.81 19.31 -18.95
N ASP A 135 11.98 18.28 -19.07
CA ASP A 135 12.39 17.00 -19.63
C ASP A 135 12.65 17.21 -21.13
N ARG A 136 13.85 16.85 -21.60
CA ARG A 136 14.22 16.98 -23.02
C ARG A 136 13.31 16.17 -23.94
N GLU A 137 12.62 15.14 -23.41
CA GLU A 137 11.73 14.27 -24.18
C GLU A 137 10.27 14.77 -24.24
N ARG A 138 9.80 15.64 -23.32
CA ARG A 138 8.44 16.24 -23.32
C ARG A 138 8.46 17.65 -22.70
N GLN A 139 8.36 18.69 -23.53
CA GLN A 139 8.17 20.07 -23.06
C GLN A 139 6.68 20.32 -22.80
N GLN A 140 6.25 20.21 -21.55
CA GLN A 140 4.92 20.62 -21.12
C GLN A 140 5.05 21.79 -20.15
N ASP A 141 4.12 22.74 -20.18
CA ASP A 141 4.09 23.80 -19.16
C ASP A 141 3.49 23.26 -17.83
N PHE A 142 3.69 23.97 -16.72
CA PHE A 142 3.18 23.53 -15.42
C PHE A 142 1.64 23.37 -15.41
N ARG A 143 0.93 24.13 -16.25
CA ARG A 143 -0.52 24.05 -16.38
C ARG A 143 -0.94 22.73 -17.03
N GLU A 144 -0.23 22.27 -18.05
CA GLU A 144 -0.43 20.96 -18.67
C GLU A 144 -0.11 19.81 -17.70
N ALA A 145 0.92 19.97 -16.86
CA ALA A 145 1.22 19.00 -15.80
C ALA A 145 0.06 18.90 -14.78
N MET A 146 -0.54 20.04 -14.41
CA MET A 146 -1.72 20.09 -13.55
C MET A 146 -2.97 19.48 -14.20
N GLN A 147 -3.21 19.75 -15.49
CA GLN A 147 -4.31 19.13 -16.24
C GLN A 147 -4.16 17.60 -16.30
N THR A 148 -2.93 17.13 -16.57
CA THR A 148 -2.61 15.70 -16.56
C THR A 148 -2.87 15.09 -15.19
N TYR A 149 -2.47 15.76 -14.12
CA TYR A 149 -2.72 15.31 -12.76
C TYR A 149 -4.22 15.15 -12.46
N MET A 150 -5.04 16.14 -12.79
CA MET A 150 -6.48 16.09 -12.57
C MET A 150 -7.15 14.98 -13.40
N ALA A 151 -6.76 14.83 -14.67
CA ALA A 151 -7.26 13.78 -15.54
C ALA A 151 -6.93 12.37 -15.00
N LEU A 152 -5.70 12.16 -14.51
CA LEU A 152 -5.30 10.91 -13.86
C LEU A 152 -6.10 10.66 -12.59
N LYS A 153 -6.27 11.67 -11.74
CA LYS A 153 -7.04 11.54 -10.50
C LYS A 153 -8.48 11.08 -10.77
N GLU A 154 -9.16 11.74 -11.71
CA GLU A 154 -10.51 11.37 -12.12
C GLU A 154 -10.57 9.97 -12.75
N GLY A 155 -9.65 9.66 -13.66
CA GLY A 155 -9.65 8.38 -14.38
C GLY A 155 -9.43 7.20 -13.44
N TYR A 156 -8.45 7.27 -12.54
CA TYR A 156 -8.20 6.21 -11.57
C TYR A 156 -9.36 6.00 -10.58
N GLN A 157 -9.98 7.09 -10.13
CA GLN A 157 -11.18 7.02 -9.28
C GLN A 157 -12.34 6.36 -10.01
N HIS A 158 -12.55 6.71 -11.28
CA HIS A 158 -13.56 6.06 -12.12
C HIS A 158 -13.29 4.55 -12.29
N CYS A 159 -12.02 4.16 -12.41
CA CYS A 159 -11.60 2.77 -12.48
C CYS A 159 -11.64 2.03 -11.13
N GLY A 160 -12.10 2.66 -10.04
CA GLY A 160 -12.27 2.01 -8.72
C GLY A 160 -10.98 1.83 -7.91
N TYR A 161 -9.94 2.60 -8.21
CA TYR A 161 -8.70 2.60 -7.44
C TYR A 161 -8.73 3.65 -6.33
N ILE A 162 -8.00 3.38 -5.25
CA ILE A 162 -7.76 4.30 -4.15
C ILE A 162 -6.43 5.00 -4.42
N LEU A 163 -6.48 6.32 -4.56
CA LEU A 163 -5.28 7.13 -4.80
C LEU A 163 -4.70 7.63 -3.48
N ILE A 164 -3.41 7.40 -3.30
CA ILE A 164 -2.61 7.99 -2.24
C ILE A 164 -1.66 8.99 -2.88
N GLU A 165 -1.87 10.27 -2.54
CA GLU A 165 -0.97 11.34 -2.98
C GLU A 165 0.37 11.19 -2.26
N VAL A 166 1.45 11.07 -3.03
CA VAL A 166 2.81 10.99 -2.49
C VAL A 166 3.25 12.39 -2.05
N PRO A 167 3.71 12.56 -0.80
CA PRO A 167 4.05 13.89 -0.28
C PRO A 167 5.25 14.49 -1.01
N LEU A 168 5.30 15.83 -1.05
CA LEU A 168 6.40 16.60 -1.63
C LEU A 168 7.63 16.57 -0.70
N LEU A 169 8.34 15.45 -0.72
CA LEU A 169 9.54 15.19 0.07
C LEU A 169 10.72 14.84 -0.83
N PRO A 170 11.97 14.94 -0.34
CA PRO A 170 13.13 14.36 -1.00
C PRO A 170 12.90 12.89 -1.39
N VAL A 171 13.67 12.39 -2.35
CA VAL A 171 13.51 11.01 -2.89
C VAL A 171 13.44 9.96 -1.79
N GLU A 172 14.32 10.03 -0.78
CA GLU A 172 14.32 9.12 0.36
C GLU A 172 13.04 9.20 1.19
N GLY A 173 12.51 10.40 1.44
CA GLY A 173 11.25 10.58 2.17
C GLY A 173 10.05 9.98 1.43
N ARG A 174 9.99 10.14 0.10
CA ARG A 174 8.93 9.54 -0.74
C ARG A 174 9.06 8.02 -0.84
N PHE A 175 10.29 7.51 -0.92
CA PHE A 175 10.57 6.09 -0.86
C PHE A 175 10.09 5.48 0.47
N ASN A 176 10.47 6.08 1.60
CA ASN A 176 10.06 5.62 2.92
C ASN A 176 8.53 5.71 3.11
N PHE A 177 7.89 6.75 2.56
CA PHE A 177 6.43 6.86 2.55
C PHE A 177 5.77 5.69 1.80
N ILE A 178 6.25 5.33 0.61
CA ILE A 178 5.74 4.18 -0.15
C ILE A 178 5.89 2.89 0.66
N LEU A 179 7.06 2.64 1.26
CA LEU A 179 7.29 1.46 2.10
C LEU A 179 6.40 1.42 3.34
N LYS A 180 6.13 2.58 3.95
CA LYS A 180 5.16 2.71 5.03
C LYS A 180 3.79 2.21 4.56
N ILE A 181 3.30 2.69 3.42
CA ILE A 181 1.99 2.26 2.89
C ILE A 181 1.97 0.75 2.61
N LEU A 182 3.02 0.19 2.00
CA LEU A 182 3.11 -1.26 1.78
C LEU A 182 3.01 -2.05 3.09
N THR A 183 3.69 -1.58 4.13
CA THR A 183 3.62 -2.18 5.48
C THR A 183 2.19 -2.10 6.03
N GLN A 184 1.53 -0.95 5.90
CA GLN A 184 0.14 -0.77 6.35
C GLN A 184 -0.84 -1.71 5.65
N ILE A 185 -0.65 -1.97 4.35
CA ILE A 185 -1.46 -2.94 3.60
C ILE A 185 -1.32 -4.34 4.20
N VAL A 186 -0.09 -4.81 4.45
CA VAL A 186 0.13 -6.14 5.04
C VAL A 186 -0.42 -6.25 6.46
N LEU A 187 -0.26 -5.21 7.26
CA LEU A 187 -0.80 -5.17 8.62
C LEU A 187 -2.34 -5.12 8.64
N ALA A 188 -2.96 -4.48 7.64
CA ALA A 188 -4.40 -4.51 7.45
C ALA A 188 -4.88 -5.92 7.07
N ASP A 189 -4.16 -6.62 6.17
CA ASP A 189 -4.47 -8.01 5.80
C ASP A 189 -4.38 -8.95 7.01
N LEU A 190 -3.33 -8.84 7.83
CA LEU A 190 -3.18 -9.63 9.05
C LEU A 190 -4.39 -9.44 9.98
N LYS A 191 -4.76 -8.18 10.22
CA LYS A 191 -5.93 -7.84 11.03
C LYS A 191 -7.22 -8.39 10.41
N ASN A 192 -7.37 -8.31 9.10
CA ASN A 192 -8.56 -8.80 8.40
C ASN A 192 -8.67 -10.34 8.50
N GLU A 193 -7.57 -11.07 8.36
CA GLU A 193 -7.54 -12.52 8.48
C GLU A 193 -7.81 -12.99 9.92
N ILE A 194 -7.25 -12.30 10.92
CA ILE A 194 -7.55 -12.55 12.34
C ILE A 194 -9.05 -12.34 12.60
N ASN A 195 -9.63 -11.24 12.10
CA ASN A 195 -11.04 -10.94 12.28
C ASN A 195 -11.96 -11.90 11.51
N GLN A 196 -11.57 -12.33 10.32
CA GLN A 196 -12.30 -13.35 9.56
C GLN A 196 -12.31 -14.69 10.29
N TRP A 197 -11.19 -15.05 10.93
CA TRP A 197 -11.08 -16.29 11.68
C TRP A 197 -11.84 -16.24 13.02
N LEU A 198 -11.56 -15.24 13.85
CA LEU A 198 -12.11 -15.19 15.21
C LEU A 198 -13.52 -14.63 15.25
N GLY A 199 -13.84 -13.70 14.35
CA GLY A 199 -15.11 -12.99 14.28
C GLY A 199 -15.19 -11.77 15.19
N VAL A 200 -16.38 -11.17 15.22
CA VAL A 200 -16.73 -9.99 16.00
C VAL A 200 -17.81 -10.37 17.03
N HIS A 201 -17.84 -9.69 18.18
CA HIS A 201 -18.90 -9.78 19.17
C HIS A 201 -19.29 -8.36 19.61
N GLU A 202 -20.58 -8.02 19.57
CA GLU A 202 -21.08 -6.68 19.95
C GLU A 202 -20.27 -5.52 19.33
N ASN A 203 -19.93 -5.65 18.04
CA ASN A 203 -19.09 -4.73 17.26
C ASN A 203 -17.61 -4.64 17.64
N THR A 204 -17.14 -5.45 18.58
CA THR A 204 -15.73 -5.51 18.98
C THR A 204 -15.06 -6.79 18.44
N PRO A 205 -13.89 -6.68 17.79
CA PRO A 205 -13.09 -7.82 17.38
C PRO A 205 -12.82 -8.80 18.54
N ARG A 206 -13.03 -10.10 18.35
CA ARG A 206 -12.91 -11.08 19.44
C ARG A 206 -11.51 -11.20 20.03
N ILE A 207 -10.47 -10.90 19.25
CA ILE A 207 -9.09 -10.80 19.71
C ILE A 207 -8.90 -9.72 20.79
N ASN A 208 -9.77 -8.70 20.83
CA ASN A 208 -9.72 -7.60 21.80
C ASN A 208 -10.56 -7.88 23.07
N TYR A 209 -11.22 -9.04 23.19
CA TYR A 209 -11.90 -9.48 24.42
C TYR A 209 -11.01 -10.33 25.34
N GLY A 210 -9.71 -10.10 25.32
CA GLY A 210 -8.75 -10.75 26.22
C GLY A 210 -7.45 -11.24 25.59
N PRO A 211 -7.46 -11.84 24.38
CA PRO A 211 -6.22 -12.30 23.74
C PRO A 211 -5.23 -11.22 23.30
N CYS A 212 -5.57 -9.94 23.43
CA CYS A 212 -4.74 -8.81 22.99
C CYS A 212 -3.32 -8.80 23.59
N GLY A 213 -3.14 -9.23 24.84
CA GLY A 213 -1.81 -9.40 25.44
C GLY A 213 -0.97 -10.48 24.78
N VAL A 214 -1.59 -11.62 24.42
CA VAL A 214 -0.94 -12.72 23.70
C VAL A 214 -0.56 -12.27 22.29
N PHE A 215 -1.46 -11.56 21.60
CA PHE A 215 -1.17 -10.93 20.31
C PHE A 215 0.03 -9.98 20.41
N ALA A 216 -0.01 -9.04 21.36
CA ALA A 216 1.05 -8.05 21.54
C ALA A 216 2.41 -8.71 21.79
N LYS A 217 2.47 -9.76 22.62
CA LYS A 217 3.70 -10.53 22.85
C LYS A 217 4.24 -11.18 21.57
N LEU A 218 3.39 -11.94 20.88
CA LEU A 218 3.80 -12.70 19.70
C LEU A 218 4.24 -11.77 18.57
N PHE A 219 3.53 -10.65 18.39
CA PHE A 219 3.89 -9.65 17.39
C PHE A 219 5.18 -8.91 17.77
N PHE A 220 5.32 -8.48 19.02
CA PHE A 220 6.53 -7.82 19.53
C PHE A 220 7.78 -8.67 19.26
N ASP A 221 7.75 -9.96 19.62
CA ASP A 221 8.87 -10.88 19.38
C ASP A 221 9.16 -11.03 17.89
N ALA A 222 8.10 -11.23 17.09
CA ALA A 222 8.21 -11.48 15.67
C ALA A 222 8.77 -10.28 14.92
N TRP A 223 8.31 -9.08 15.26
CA TRP A 223 8.75 -7.81 14.67
C TRP A 223 10.17 -7.46 15.09
N ASN A 224 10.45 -7.45 16.40
CA ASN A 224 11.74 -7.00 16.91
C ASN A 224 12.88 -7.95 16.59
N LYS A 225 12.59 -9.21 16.24
CA LYS A 225 13.57 -10.14 15.65
C LYS A 225 13.89 -9.86 14.18
N ARG A 226 12.95 -9.25 13.43
CA ARG A 226 13.03 -9.08 11.96
C ARG A 226 13.52 -7.71 11.53
N PHE A 227 13.03 -6.66 12.19
CA PHE A 227 13.18 -5.29 11.73
C PHE A 227 14.12 -4.51 12.64
N THR A 228 14.85 -3.56 12.05
CA THR A 228 15.75 -2.67 12.80
C THR A 228 14.96 -1.70 13.66
N ASP A 229 13.95 -1.06 13.07
CA ASP A 229 13.02 -0.18 13.79
C ASP A 229 12.11 -1.01 14.67
N LYS A 230 12.14 -0.75 15.99
CA LYS A 230 11.49 -1.59 16.99
C LYS A 230 10.07 -1.11 17.29
N VAL A 231 9.21 -2.07 17.63
CA VAL A 231 7.92 -1.83 18.28
C VAL A 231 8.08 -2.02 19.78
N HIS A 232 7.20 -1.38 20.56
CA HIS A 232 7.06 -1.66 21.97
C HIS A 232 5.59 -1.88 22.33
N ILE A 233 5.35 -2.56 23.45
CA ILE A 233 4.00 -2.87 23.91
C ILE A 233 3.45 -1.66 24.66
N VAL A 234 2.16 -1.42 24.49
CA VAL A 234 1.45 -0.28 25.06
C VAL A 234 0.24 -0.79 25.83
N PHE A 235 0.06 -0.29 27.05
CA PHE A 235 -1.10 -0.56 27.90
C PHE A 235 -2.05 0.63 27.86
N ILE A 236 -3.31 0.36 27.50
CA ILE A 236 -4.39 1.33 27.57
C ILE A 236 -5.13 1.07 28.87
N LEU A 237 -4.90 1.95 29.86
CA LEU A 237 -5.36 1.78 31.23
C LEU A 237 -6.55 2.70 31.52
N MET A 238 -7.51 2.22 32.32
CA MET A 238 -8.62 3.04 32.78
C MET A 238 -8.17 3.96 33.92
N LYS A 239 -8.64 5.22 33.95
CA LYS A 239 -8.35 6.13 35.07
C LYS A 239 -9.14 5.82 36.33
N SER A 240 -10.32 5.20 36.20
CA SER A 240 -11.26 4.98 37.30
C SER A 240 -10.98 3.71 38.12
N HIS A 241 -10.34 2.73 37.49
CA HIS A 241 -9.94 1.45 38.07
C HIS A 241 -8.55 1.20 37.51
N GLU A 242 -7.56 0.91 38.34
CA GLU A 242 -6.19 0.57 37.91
C GLU A 242 -6.16 -0.78 37.16
N GLU A 243 -6.94 -0.88 36.09
CA GLU A 243 -7.19 -2.06 35.26
C GLU A 243 -6.75 -1.75 33.83
N CYS A 244 -6.16 -2.76 33.19
CA CYS A 244 -5.84 -2.69 31.78
C CYS A 244 -7.09 -2.98 30.95
N TRP A 245 -7.49 -2.00 30.15
CA TRP A 245 -8.62 -2.13 29.21
C TRP A 245 -8.19 -2.86 27.94
N HIS A 246 -7.01 -2.51 27.40
CA HIS A 246 -6.49 -3.13 26.17
C HIS A 246 -4.97 -3.05 26.09
N ILE A 247 -4.39 -3.96 25.31
CA ILE A 247 -2.96 -4.02 25.05
C ILE A 247 -2.75 -3.92 23.54
N ALA A 248 -1.92 -2.98 23.12
CA ALA A 248 -1.56 -2.74 21.73
C ALA A 248 -0.04 -2.70 21.57
N LEU A 249 0.42 -2.43 20.35
CA LEU A 249 1.81 -2.11 20.06
C LEU A 249 1.93 -0.67 19.56
N ARG A 250 3.02 0.00 19.90
CA ARG A 250 3.45 1.22 19.21
C ARG A 250 4.31 0.84 18.01
N LEU A 251 3.89 1.25 16.83
CA LEU A 251 4.68 1.13 15.60
C LEU A 251 5.79 2.19 15.57
N PRO A 252 6.89 1.98 14.82
CA PRO A 252 7.95 2.99 14.65
C PRO A 252 7.45 4.33 14.10
N THR A 253 6.31 4.30 13.42
CA THR A 253 5.64 5.47 12.86
C THR A 253 4.88 6.31 13.89
N GLY A 254 4.82 5.86 15.15
CA GLY A 254 4.09 6.50 16.23
C GLY A 254 2.62 6.05 16.35
N GLU A 255 2.08 5.34 15.35
CA GLU A 255 0.72 4.82 15.37
C GLU A 255 0.62 3.59 16.30
N LEU A 256 -0.58 3.32 16.83
CA LEU A 256 -0.87 2.08 17.55
C LEU A 256 -1.28 0.96 16.59
N TYR A 257 -1.05 -0.28 16.98
CA TYR A 257 -1.48 -1.46 16.24
C TYR A 257 -1.95 -2.59 17.16
N ASP A 258 -3.10 -3.17 16.84
CA ASP A 258 -3.57 -4.43 17.44
C ASP A 258 -4.19 -5.37 16.40
N GLY A 259 -4.43 -6.63 16.80
CA GLY A 259 -4.91 -7.68 15.91
C GLY A 259 -6.38 -7.55 15.49
N GLY A 260 -7.14 -6.64 16.08
CA GLY A 260 -8.58 -6.46 15.87
C GLY A 260 -8.92 -5.17 15.13
N ILE A 261 -8.58 -4.02 15.72
CA ILE A 261 -8.80 -2.69 15.15
C ILE A 261 -7.80 -2.46 14.00
N GLY A 262 -6.57 -2.94 14.15
CA GLY A 262 -5.47 -2.64 13.23
C GLY A 262 -4.77 -1.36 13.61
N ILE A 263 -4.34 -0.58 12.61
CA ILE A 263 -3.62 0.68 12.84
C ILE A 263 -4.60 1.76 13.29
N HIS A 264 -4.29 2.44 14.39
CA HIS A 264 -5.13 3.48 15.00
C HIS A 264 -4.28 4.47 15.81
N GLN A 265 -4.89 5.48 16.43
CA GLN A 265 -4.22 6.60 17.09
C GLN A 265 -4.54 6.69 18.58
N ASP A 266 -3.67 7.36 19.34
CA ASP A 266 -3.89 7.64 20.76
C ASP A 266 -5.19 8.42 20.99
N SER A 267 -5.54 9.30 20.06
CA SER A 267 -6.78 10.11 20.08
C SER A 267 -8.05 9.28 19.96
N ASP A 268 -7.98 8.01 19.55
CA ASP A 268 -9.13 7.12 19.52
C ASP A 268 -9.57 6.69 20.93
N TYR A 269 -8.71 6.94 21.93
CA TYR A 269 -9.01 6.74 23.34
C TYR A 269 -9.42 8.07 24.00
N GLY A 270 -10.64 8.09 24.55
CA GLY A 270 -11.18 9.27 25.23
C GLY A 270 -10.53 9.56 26.58
N GLU A 271 -10.96 10.65 27.22
CA GLU A 271 -10.36 11.19 28.45
C GLU A 271 -10.35 10.23 29.66
N ASN A 272 -11.14 9.15 29.61
CA ASN A 272 -11.21 8.12 30.65
C ASN A 272 -10.02 7.16 30.65
N TYR A 273 -9.18 7.21 29.62
CA TYR A 273 -8.01 6.34 29.47
C TYR A 273 -6.71 7.12 29.57
N TYR A 274 -5.64 6.42 29.92
CA TYR A 274 -4.28 6.88 29.74
C TYR A 274 -3.42 5.74 29.19
N ILE A 275 -2.31 6.12 28.56
CA ILE A 275 -1.44 5.21 27.85
C ILE A 275 -0.12 5.08 28.62
N GLU A 276 0.29 3.84 28.88
CA GLU A 276 1.59 3.53 29.46
C GLU A 276 2.40 2.68 28.47
N GLU A 277 3.61 3.14 28.13
CA GLU A 277 4.47 2.50 27.14
C GLU A 277 5.55 1.64 27.81
N MET A 278 5.59 0.36 27.47
CA MET A 278 6.60 -0.57 27.94
C MET A 278 7.84 -0.50 27.03
N ILE A 279 8.60 0.58 27.14
CA ILE A 279 9.79 0.87 26.31
C ILE A 279 10.83 -0.24 26.44
N GLU A 280 11.12 -0.66 27.67
CA GLU A 280 11.90 -1.85 27.97
C GLU A 280 10.97 -3.02 28.27
N TYR A 281 11.23 -4.18 27.65
CA TYR A 281 10.34 -5.33 27.80
C TYR A 281 10.36 -5.88 29.24
N ASP A 282 9.20 -5.87 29.90
CA ASP A 282 8.96 -6.47 31.20
C ASP A 282 7.88 -7.57 31.09
N HIS A 283 8.31 -8.82 31.28
CA HIS A 283 7.41 -9.97 31.24
C HIS A 283 6.38 -9.96 32.37
N ALA A 284 6.77 -9.58 33.58
CA ALA A 284 5.88 -9.60 34.74
C ALA A 284 4.80 -8.53 34.60
N LEU A 285 5.15 -7.36 34.07
CA LEU A 285 4.20 -6.29 33.76
C LEU A 285 3.21 -6.73 32.70
N LEU A 286 3.68 -7.37 31.63
CA LEU A 286 2.81 -7.89 30.58
C LEU A 286 1.86 -8.98 31.11
N GLU A 287 2.36 -9.95 31.88
CA GLU A 287 1.53 -11.00 32.51
C GLU A 287 0.45 -10.42 33.41
N LYS A 288 0.80 -9.41 34.22
CA LYS A 288 -0.14 -8.69 35.08
C LYS A 288 -1.28 -8.10 34.25
N TRP A 289 -0.94 -7.30 33.24
CA TRP A 289 -1.94 -6.55 32.47
C TRP A 289 -2.70 -7.40 31.44
N SER A 290 -2.13 -8.50 30.99
CA SER A 290 -2.84 -9.48 30.15
C SER A 290 -3.73 -10.42 30.97
N TYR A 291 -3.66 -10.36 32.31
CA TYR A 291 -4.30 -11.28 33.24
C TYR A 291 -3.92 -12.76 33.00
N GLY A 292 -2.66 -13.01 32.63
CA GLY A 292 -2.16 -14.34 32.25
C GLY A 292 -2.01 -14.55 30.74
N LEU A 293 -0.79 -14.82 30.24
CA LEU A 293 -0.57 -15.09 28.80
C LEU A 293 -0.97 -16.51 28.35
N ASP A 294 -1.16 -17.43 29.30
CA ASP A 294 -1.55 -18.82 29.02
C ASP A 294 -3.02 -19.12 29.40
N ARG A 295 -3.82 -18.08 29.67
CA ARG A 295 -5.26 -18.25 29.98
C ARG A 295 -6.06 -18.66 28.75
N VAL A 296 -7.21 -19.28 29.00
CA VAL A 296 -8.20 -19.65 27.98
C VAL A 296 -9.33 -18.62 27.88
N TYR A 297 -10.02 -18.57 26.74
CA TYR A 297 -11.01 -17.53 26.42
C TYR A 297 -12.42 -18.10 26.08
N PRO A 298 -13.02 -18.96 26.93
CA PRO A 298 -14.22 -19.72 26.57
C PRO A 298 -15.47 -18.87 26.30
N ARG A 299 -15.54 -17.65 26.83
CA ARG A 299 -16.73 -16.79 26.71
C ARG A 299 -16.77 -16.03 25.38
N TYR A 300 -15.72 -15.24 25.12
CA TYR A 300 -15.73 -14.25 24.03
C TYR A 300 -14.79 -14.59 22.87
N CYS A 301 -13.82 -15.49 23.06
CA CYS A 301 -12.93 -15.94 22.00
C CYS A 301 -12.69 -17.46 22.07
N PRO A 302 -13.75 -18.29 22.01
CA PRO A 302 -13.65 -19.74 22.29
C PRO A 302 -12.80 -20.51 21.28
N ASN A 303 -12.64 -19.98 20.06
CA ASN A 303 -11.86 -20.58 18.98
C ASN A 303 -10.42 -20.06 18.93
N PHE A 304 -9.98 -19.33 19.96
CA PHE A 304 -8.62 -18.79 20.01
C PHE A 304 -7.59 -19.92 20.05
N ASP A 305 -6.58 -19.82 19.19
CA ASP A 305 -5.47 -20.76 19.11
C ASP A 305 -4.14 -19.98 18.98
N LYS A 306 -3.24 -20.18 19.95
CA LYS A 306 -1.99 -19.41 20.05
C LYS A 306 -1.05 -19.70 18.89
N ASP A 307 -0.99 -20.96 18.45
CA ASP A 307 -0.09 -21.41 17.38
C ASP A 307 -0.54 -20.89 16.01
N LYS A 308 -1.85 -20.93 15.73
CA LYS A 308 -2.43 -20.33 14.53
C LYS A 308 -2.20 -18.82 14.51
N LEU A 309 -2.41 -18.13 15.64
CA LEU A 309 -2.13 -16.69 15.70
C LEU A 309 -0.65 -16.40 15.43
N GLN A 310 0.25 -17.17 16.03
CA GLN A 310 1.68 -17.05 15.79
C GLN A 310 2.00 -17.26 14.30
N PHE A 311 1.43 -18.29 13.67
CA PHE A 311 1.62 -18.54 12.23
C PHE A 311 1.17 -17.34 11.38
N LEU A 312 -0.03 -16.79 11.64
CA LEU A 312 -0.55 -15.63 10.92
C LEU A 312 0.38 -14.42 11.04
N ILE A 313 0.82 -14.11 12.26
CA ILE A 313 1.76 -13.00 12.49
C ILE A 313 3.07 -13.22 11.72
N GLN A 314 3.67 -14.41 11.84
CA GLN A 314 4.96 -14.69 11.21
C GLN A 314 4.87 -14.63 9.68
N SER A 315 3.81 -15.21 9.09
CA SER A 315 3.60 -15.21 7.64
C SER A 315 3.44 -13.79 7.06
N HIS A 316 2.73 -12.93 7.77
CA HIS A 316 2.53 -11.52 7.37
C HIS A 316 3.78 -10.67 7.57
N LEU A 317 4.51 -10.83 8.67
CA LEU A 317 5.77 -10.08 8.84
C LEU A 317 6.85 -10.55 7.84
N ASP A 318 6.82 -11.82 7.42
CA ASP A 318 7.69 -12.31 6.35
C ASP A 318 7.34 -11.72 4.98
N ARG A 319 6.06 -11.42 4.70
CA ARG A 319 5.62 -10.66 3.51
C ARG A 319 6.32 -9.30 3.44
N ILE A 320 6.28 -8.53 4.53
CA ILE A 320 6.96 -7.22 4.64
C ILE A 320 8.47 -7.37 4.39
N ARG A 321 9.12 -8.34 5.05
CA ARG A 321 10.58 -8.55 4.96
C ARG A 321 11.04 -9.00 3.57
N THR A 322 10.28 -9.89 2.94
CA THR A 322 10.62 -10.48 1.63
C THR A 322 10.01 -9.72 0.46
N GLN A 323 9.37 -8.57 0.72
CA GLN A 323 8.70 -7.75 -0.28
C GLN A 323 7.61 -8.52 -1.03
N ARG A 324 7.00 -9.55 -0.41
CA ARG A 324 5.89 -10.34 -0.97
C ARG A 324 4.58 -9.73 -0.51
N LEU A 325 3.61 -9.59 -1.42
CA LEU A 325 2.32 -8.97 -1.12
C LEU A 325 1.17 -9.87 -1.55
#